data_AF-A0A9D4ZR62-F1
#
_entry.id   AF-A0A9D4ZR62-F1
#
_cell.length_a   1.000
_cell.length_b   1.000
_cell.length_c   1.000
_cell.angle_alpha   90.00
_cell.angle_beta   90.00
_cell.angle_gamma   90.00
#
_symmetry.space_group_name_H-M   'P 1'
#
loop_
_entity.id
_entity.type
_entity.pdbx_description
1 polymer ?
#
loop_
_entity_poly.entity_id
_entity_poly.type
_entity_poly.pdbx_seq_one_letter_code
_entity_poly.pdbx_strand_id
1 'polypeptide(L)'
;MNNIHSYSDSIQKYIAIMGLQERNTRLFFRVLIENVEELLPIVYTPMEGEACQKYGSIFQHPHGLYISLKERGKVLDVLKNWPEKLVSVIVVTDGERILGLGDLGCQGMGIPVGKLALYTAIGGVRDSACLPITLDVGTNNEDLLKDQFYTGLRQKRATGKEYDDFLNEFMWAVKQAYGEKVLVQFEDFGNHNAFKLLERYQKTHLVFNDDIQGTSVVILGRHSCCFEVSGRKH
;
A
#
# COMPACT_ATOMS: atom_id res chain seq x y z
N MET A 1 18.59 -9.84 14.18
CA MET A 1 19.22 -8.51 14.37
C MET A 1 20.68 -8.49 13.94
N ASN A 2 21.58 -9.34 14.46
CA ASN A 2 23.01 -9.33 14.06
C ASN A 2 23.27 -9.26 12.53
N ASN A 3 22.59 -10.09 11.73
CA ASN A 3 22.72 -10.04 10.27
C ASN A 3 22.17 -8.75 9.64
N ILE A 4 21.14 -8.15 10.23
CA ILE A 4 20.60 -6.86 9.78
C ILE A 4 21.61 -5.74 10.09
N HIS A 5 22.25 -5.79 11.26
CA HIS A 5 23.28 -4.84 11.66
C HIS A 5 24.56 -4.93 10.83
N SER A 6 24.86 -6.10 10.23
CA SER A 6 26.04 -6.25 9.38
C SER A 6 25.91 -5.59 8.00
N TYR A 7 24.69 -5.28 7.53
CA TYR A 7 24.52 -4.54 6.29
C TYR A 7 24.81 -3.05 6.51
N SER A 8 25.64 -2.46 5.64
CA SER A 8 25.92 -1.02 5.66
C SER A 8 24.76 -0.22 5.08
N ASP A 9 24.17 -0.73 3.99
CA ASP A 9 23.20 0.02 3.20
C ASP A 9 21.78 -0.27 3.67
N SER A 10 21.00 0.79 3.90
CA SER A 10 19.61 0.66 4.37
C SER A 10 18.72 -0.14 3.42
N ILE A 11 18.95 -0.05 2.10
CA ILE A 11 18.21 -0.83 1.11
C ILE A 11 18.50 -2.34 1.22
N GLN A 12 19.72 -2.73 1.59
CA GLN A 12 20.04 -4.13 1.84
C GLN A 12 19.33 -4.63 3.11
N LYS A 13 19.24 -3.79 4.14
CA LYS A 13 18.44 -4.11 5.34
C LYS A 13 16.96 -4.31 5.00
N TYR A 14 16.40 -3.43 4.17
CA TYR A 14 15.01 -3.57 3.66
C TYR A 14 14.83 -4.92 2.95
N ILE A 15 15.66 -5.21 1.94
CA ILE A 15 15.59 -6.48 1.19
C ILE A 15 15.72 -7.69 2.13
N ALA A 16 16.64 -7.65 3.09
CA ALA A 16 16.86 -8.75 4.02
C ALA A 16 15.66 -9.00 4.94
N ILE A 17 15.02 -7.93 5.43
CA ILE A 17 13.83 -7.99 6.30
C ILE A 17 12.59 -8.40 5.51
N MET A 18 12.36 -7.84 4.33
CA MET A 18 11.23 -8.24 3.47
C MET A 18 11.37 -9.70 3.03
N GLY A 19 12.60 -10.15 2.72
CA GLY A 19 12.85 -11.56 2.44
C GLY A 19 12.59 -12.47 3.64
N LEU A 20 12.66 -11.97 4.89
CA LEU A 20 12.26 -12.74 6.07
C LEU A 20 10.75 -12.95 6.13
N GLN A 21 9.96 -11.97 5.71
CA GLN A 21 8.49 -12.08 5.64
C GLN A 21 8.07 -13.27 4.77
N GLU A 22 8.71 -13.43 3.61
CA GLU A 22 8.43 -14.53 2.67
C GLU A 22 8.88 -15.89 3.18
N ARG A 23 10.00 -15.96 3.90
CA ARG A 23 10.53 -17.24 4.41
C ARG A 23 9.83 -17.69 5.69
N ASN A 24 9.53 -16.77 6.59
CA ASN A 24 8.92 -17.04 7.88
C ASN A 24 8.21 -15.79 8.40
N THR A 25 6.95 -15.65 8.03
CA THR A 25 6.09 -14.52 8.38
C THR A 25 5.96 -14.33 9.90
N ARG A 26 5.89 -15.41 10.68
CA ARG A 26 5.80 -15.31 12.15
C ARG A 26 7.08 -14.73 12.75
N LEU A 27 8.24 -15.17 12.28
CA LEU A 27 9.52 -14.65 12.73
C LEU A 27 9.71 -13.19 12.29
N PHE A 28 9.28 -12.84 11.08
CA PHE A 28 9.26 -11.45 10.61
C PHE A 28 8.48 -10.55 11.58
N PHE A 29 7.23 -10.89 11.90
CA PHE A 29 6.43 -10.08 12.83
C PHE A 29 7.00 -10.08 14.24
N ARG A 30 7.53 -11.20 14.73
CA ARG A 30 8.18 -11.24 16.05
C ARG A 30 9.35 -10.26 16.13
N VAL A 31 10.24 -10.29 15.12
CA VAL A 31 11.41 -9.42 15.04
C VAL A 31 10.98 -7.96 14.91
N LEU A 32 9.98 -7.67 14.07
CA LEU A 32 9.46 -6.32 13.87
C LEU A 32 8.84 -5.74 15.14
N ILE A 33 8.01 -6.52 15.86
CA ILE A 33 7.35 -6.08 17.10
C ILE A 33 8.37 -5.83 18.21
N GLU A 34 9.36 -6.71 18.38
CA GLU A 34 10.38 -6.57 19.43
C GLU A 34 11.38 -5.43 19.18
N ASN A 35 11.53 -4.99 17.92
CA ASN A 35 12.53 -4.00 17.52
C ASN A 35 11.91 -2.86 16.71
N VAL A 36 10.65 -2.50 17.01
CA VAL A 36 9.84 -1.60 16.17
C VAL A 36 10.51 -0.25 15.96
N GLU A 37 11.11 0.36 17.00
CA GLU A 37 11.76 1.66 16.89
C GLU A 37 12.95 1.66 15.92
N GLU A 38 13.73 0.57 15.90
CA GLU A 38 14.89 0.43 15.01
C GLU A 38 14.48 0.04 13.59
N LEU A 39 13.47 -0.81 13.45
CA LEU A 39 13.10 -1.40 12.17
C LEU A 39 12.06 -0.60 11.40
N LEU A 40 11.26 0.24 12.06
CA LEU A 40 10.24 1.06 11.40
C LEU A 40 10.83 1.95 10.30
N PRO A 41 11.95 2.67 10.49
CA PRO A 41 12.56 3.46 9.42
C PRO A 41 13.12 2.62 8.26
N ILE A 42 13.29 1.31 8.46
CA ILE A 42 13.77 0.38 7.44
C ILE A 42 12.60 -0.18 6.63
N VAL A 43 11.53 -0.65 7.29
CA VAL A 43 10.38 -1.31 6.60
C VAL A 43 9.29 -0.35 6.16
N TYR A 44 9.34 0.90 6.63
CA TYR A 44 8.38 1.96 6.33
C TYR A 44 9.13 3.23 5.89
N THR A 45 8.55 4.41 6.10
CA THR A 45 9.19 5.68 5.72
C THR A 45 10.46 5.94 6.55
N PRO A 46 11.56 6.42 5.91
CA PRO A 46 11.66 6.84 4.51
C PRO A 46 12.07 5.72 3.52
N MET A 47 12.59 4.58 3.99
CA MET A 47 13.22 3.58 3.12
C MET A 47 12.27 2.89 2.15
N GLU A 48 11.00 2.73 2.52
CA GLU A 48 9.97 2.16 1.67
C GLU A 48 9.77 2.98 0.37
N GLY A 49 9.96 4.31 0.43
CA GLY A 49 9.90 5.16 -0.76
C GLY A 49 11.04 4.86 -1.74
N GLU A 50 12.27 4.70 -1.24
CA GLU A 50 13.42 4.30 -2.06
C GLU A 50 13.21 2.89 -2.62
N ALA A 51 12.66 1.97 -1.83
CA ALA A 51 12.32 0.63 -2.29
C ALA A 51 11.28 0.67 -3.42
N CYS A 52 10.28 1.55 -3.37
CA CYS A 52 9.33 1.75 -4.47
C CYS A 52 10.00 2.31 -5.73
N GLN A 53 10.96 3.23 -5.61
CA GLN A 53 11.69 3.74 -6.78
C GLN A 53 12.52 2.64 -7.46
N LYS A 54 13.11 1.75 -6.67
CA LYS A 54 13.98 0.66 -7.13
C LYS A 54 13.26 -0.68 -7.29
N TYR A 55 11.93 -0.72 -7.14
CA TYR A 55 11.17 -1.95 -6.90
C TYR A 55 11.45 -3.02 -7.96
N GLY A 56 11.44 -2.66 -9.25
CA GLY A 56 11.73 -3.59 -10.34
C GLY A 56 13.15 -4.18 -10.28
N SER A 57 14.14 -3.37 -9.90
CA SER A 57 15.54 -3.80 -9.80
C SER A 57 15.85 -4.65 -8.57
N ILE A 58 15.07 -4.51 -7.49
CA ILE A 58 15.24 -5.26 -6.24
C ILE A 58 14.23 -6.40 -6.08
N PHE A 59 13.36 -6.61 -7.06
CA PHE A 59 12.29 -7.59 -7.01
C PHE A 59 12.85 -9.02 -6.84
N GLN A 60 12.39 -9.72 -5.80
CA GLN A 60 12.78 -11.11 -5.51
C GLN A 60 11.57 -12.04 -5.51
N HIS A 61 10.50 -11.64 -4.83
CA HIS A 61 9.27 -12.39 -4.70
C HIS A 61 8.07 -11.46 -4.87
N PRO A 62 6.97 -11.91 -5.51
CA PRO A 62 5.76 -11.12 -5.61
C PRO A 62 5.09 -11.01 -4.24
N HIS A 63 4.77 -9.78 -3.84
CA HIS A 63 3.93 -9.50 -2.68
C HIS A 63 2.61 -8.89 -3.14
N GLY A 64 1.51 -9.29 -2.49
CA GLY A 64 0.18 -8.77 -2.80
C GLY A 64 -0.35 -9.22 -4.15
N LEU A 65 -1.38 -8.50 -4.61
CA LEU A 65 -2.11 -8.79 -5.83
C LEU A 65 -2.07 -7.60 -6.79
N TYR A 66 -1.64 -7.87 -8.02
CA TYR A 66 -1.59 -6.86 -9.09
C TYR A 66 -2.81 -7.04 -10.00
N ILE A 67 -3.52 -5.96 -10.28
CA ILE A 67 -4.69 -5.96 -11.16
C ILE A 67 -4.50 -4.83 -12.16
N SER A 68 -4.30 -5.15 -13.43
CA SER A 68 -4.04 -4.16 -14.47
C SER A 68 -5.26 -3.92 -15.34
N LEU A 69 -5.19 -2.89 -16.19
CA LEU A 69 -6.20 -2.63 -17.22
C LEU A 69 -6.41 -3.82 -18.18
N LYS A 70 -5.43 -4.71 -18.33
CA LYS A 70 -5.58 -5.92 -19.16
C LYS A 70 -6.58 -6.91 -18.57
N GLU A 71 -6.82 -6.85 -17.28
CA GLU A 71 -7.77 -7.71 -16.57
C GLU A 71 -9.17 -7.07 -16.43
N ARG A 72 -9.44 -5.96 -17.13
CA ARG A 72 -10.78 -5.37 -17.20
C ARG A 72 -11.79 -6.40 -17.71
N GLY A 73 -12.93 -6.49 -17.04
CA GLY A 73 -13.96 -7.51 -17.22
C GLY A 73 -13.70 -8.84 -16.50
N LYS A 74 -12.54 -8.98 -15.83
CA LYS A 74 -12.10 -10.22 -15.16
C LYS A 74 -11.54 -9.96 -13.75
N VAL A 75 -11.75 -8.77 -13.19
CA VAL A 75 -11.15 -8.41 -11.89
C VAL A 75 -11.55 -9.37 -10.77
N LEU A 76 -12.82 -9.82 -10.78
CA LEU A 76 -13.30 -10.81 -9.82
C LEU A 76 -12.55 -12.15 -9.91
N ASP A 77 -12.17 -12.58 -11.10
CA ASP A 77 -11.43 -13.84 -11.29
C ASP A 77 -9.99 -13.70 -10.79
N VAL A 78 -9.38 -12.52 -10.97
CA VAL A 78 -8.06 -12.22 -10.40
C VAL A 78 -8.11 -12.26 -8.86
N LEU A 79 -9.13 -11.65 -8.24
CA LEU A 79 -9.31 -11.68 -6.79
C LEU A 79 -9.47 -13.12 -6.25
N LYS A 80 -10.16 -14.00 -6.98
CA LYS A 80 -10.36 -15.40 -6.58
C LYS A 80 -9.07 -16.21 -6.53
N ASN A 81 -8.02 -15.79 -7.26
CA ASN A 81 -6.70 -16.42 -7.22
C ASN A 81 -5.96 -16.15 -5.92
N TRP A 82 -6.38 -15.15 -5.11
CA TRP A 82 -5.83 -14.95 -3.79
C TRP A 82 -6.13 -16.18 -2.90
N PRO A 83 -5.11 -16.76 -2.23
CA PRO A 83 -5.27 -18.01 -1.48
C PRO A 83 -6.18 -17.83 -0.26
N GLU A 84 -6.08 -16.69 0.41
CA GLU A 84 -6.86 -16.40 1.62
C GLU A 84 -8.30 -16.01 1.27
N LYS A 85 -9.27 -16.70 1.88
CA LYS A 85 -10.71 -16.44 1.62
C LYS A 85 -11.33 -15.46 2.60
N LEU A 86 -10.69 -15.21 3.73
CA LEU A 86 -11.20 -14.34 4.81
C LEU A 86 -10.39 -13.05 4.90
N VAL A 87 -10.38 -12.28 3.82
CA VAL A 87 -9.78 -10.95 3.78
C VAL A 87 -10.68 -9.97 4.55
N SER A 88 -10.08 -9.21 5.47
CA SER A 88 -10.76 -8.19 6.28
C SER A 88 -10.26 -6.79 5.98
N VAL A 89 -8.98 -6.64 5.58
CA VAL A 89 -8.36 -5.35 5.27
C VAL A 89 -7.64 -5.43 3.93
N ILE A 90 -8.00 -4.53 3.03
CA ILE A 90 -7.32 -4.29 1.76
C ILE A 90 -6.68 -2.91 1.86
N VAL A 91 -5.38 -2.81 1.54
CA VAL A 91 -4.74 -1.53 1.24
C VAL A 91 -4.46 -1.54 -0.25
N VAL A 92 -4.99 -0.55 -0.95
CA VAL A 92 -4.90 -0.45 -2.41
C VAL A 92 -4.28 0.88 -2.80
N THR A 93 -3.44 0.85 -3.85
CA THR A 93 -2.86 2.04 -4.48
C THR A 93 -2.88 1.89 -6.00
N ASP A 94 -2.88 3.01 -6.72
CA ASP A 94 -2.55 3.06 -8.16
C ASP A 94 -1.16 3.63 -8.44
N GLY A 95 -0.40 3.95 -7.38
CA GLY A 95 0.97 4.45 -7.46
C GLY A 95 1.13 5.85 -8.04
N GLU A 96 0.07 6.64 -8.18
CA GLU A 96 0.14 7.97 -8.81
C GLU A 96 0.86 9.01 -7.95
N ARG A 97 0.77 8.88 -6.62
CA ARG A 97 1.34 9.85 -5.68
C ARG A 97 2.04 9.14 -4.51
N ILE A 98 3.04 8.31 -4.81
CA ILE A 98 3.79 7.62 -3.76
C ILE A 98 4.54 8.63 -2.89
N LEU A 99 4.11 8.77 -1.64
CA LEU A 99 4.66 9.74 -0.68
C LEU A 99 4.77 11.16 -1.30
N GLY A 100 5.99 11.72 -1.32
CA GLY A 100 6.35 12.94 -2.05
C GLY A 100 7.19 12.68 -3.31
N LEU A 101 7.27 11.43 -3.76
CA LEU A 101 8.11 10.98 -4.88
C LEU A 101 7.38 11.02 -6.23
N GLY A 102 6.05 11.18 -6.19
CA GLY A 102 5.22 11.28 -7.38
C GLY A 102 4.79 9.92 -7.93
N ASP A 103 4.68 9.84 -9.25
CA ASP A 103 4.16 8.67 -9.94
C ASP A 103 5.22 7.57 -10.05
N LEU A 104 4.99 6.45 -9.36
CA LEU A 104 5.80 5.24 -9.44
C LEU A 104 5.05 4.04 -10.06
N GLY A 105 3.81 4.26 -10.51
CA GLY A 105 3.00 3.25 -11.19
C GLY A 105 2.88 1.94 -10.40
N CYS A 106 3.09 0.82 -11.10
CA CYS A 106 3.02 -0.52 -10.52
C CYS A 106 4.08 -0.77 -9.41
N GLN A 107 5.16 0.00 -9.39
CA GLN A 107 6.19 -0.11 -8.34
C GLN A 107 5.74 0.46 -6.99
N GLY A 108 4.57 1.12 -6.95
CA GLY A 108 3.94 1.58 -5.72
C GLY A 108 3.52 0.46 -4.76
N MET A 109 3.56 -0.81 -5.16
CA MET A 109 3.18 -1.97 -4.32
C MET A 109 3.92 -2.04 -2.98
N GLY A 110 5.11 -1.44 -2.87
CA GLY A 110 5.81 -1.36 -1.58
C GLY A 110 4.93 -0.77 -0.47
N ILE A 111 4.20 0.31 -0.78
CA ILE A 111 3.34 1.04 0.17
C ILE A 111 2.23 0.19 0.80
N PRO A 112 1.31 -0.45 0.03
CA PRO A 112 0.28 -1.29 0.63
C PRO A 112 0.87 -2.46 1.42
N VAL A 113 2.02 -3.00 1.00
CA VAL A 113 2.71 -4.08 1.73
C VAL A 113 3.22 -3.58 3.08
N GLY A 114 3.93 -2.45 3.14
CA GLY A 114 4.43 -1.91 4.40
C GLY A 114 3.32 -1.46 5.33
N LYS A 115 2.27 -0.81 4.81
CA LYS A 115 1.06 -0.44 5.59
C LYS A 115 0.44 -1.67 6.26
N LEU A 116 0.23 -2.75 5.51
CA LEU A 116 -0.36 -3.97 6.08
C LEU A 116 0.56 -4.68 7.07
N ALA A 117 1.89 -4.58 6.90
CA ALA A 117 2.82 -5.05 7.92
C ALA A 117 2.63 -4.27 9.25
N LEU A 118 2.35 -2.96 9.20
CA LEU A 118 2.05 -2.16 10.40
C LEU A 118 0.68 -2.50 10.99
N TYR A 119 -0.33 -2.80 10.17
CA TYR A 119 -1.63 -3.30 10.65
C TYR A 119 -1.46 -4.55 11.52
N THR A 120 -0.57 -5.45 11.13
CA THR A 120 -0.29 -6.65 11.93
C THR A 120 0.61 -6.37 13.12
N ALA A 121 1.75 -5.69 12.91
CA ALA A 121 2.74 -5.48 13.96
C ALA A 121 2.24 -4.57 15.08
N ILE A 122 1.51 -3.51 14.75
CA ILE A 122 1.05 -2.48 15.69
C ILE A 122 -0.45 -2.64 15.98
N GLY A 123 -1.25 -2.89 14.93
CA GLY A 123 -2.71 -3.01 15.05
C GLY A 123 -3.22 -4.39 15.47
N GLY A 124 -2.35 -5.41 15.51
CA GLY A 124 -2.74 -6.78 15.86
C GLY A 124 -3.68 -7.45 14.86
N VAL A 125 -3.83 -6.91 13.65
CA VAL A 125 -4.63 -7.53 12.58
C VAL A 125 -3.92 -8.78 12.08
N ARG A 126 -4.67 -9.87 11.88
CA ARG A 126 -4.10 -11.11 11.34
C ARG A 126 -3.59 -10.86 9.92
N ASP A 127 -2.32 -11.17 9.69
CA ASP A 127 -1.67 -11.04 8.36
C ASP A 127 -2.42 -11.80 7.26
N SER A 128 -2.94 -13.00 7.56
CA SER A 128 -3.75 -13.78 6.60
C SER A 128 -5.10 -13.12 6.24
N ALA A 129 -5.50 -12.06 6.95
CA ALA A 129 -6.69 -11.26 6.66
C ALA A 129 -6.36 -9.95 5.93
N CYS A 130 -5.08 -9.70 5.64
CA CYS A 130 -4.57 -8.53 4.95
C CYS A 130 -4.33 -8.85 3.46
N LEU A 131 -4.70 -7.93 2.57
CA LEU A 131 -4.49 -8.08 1.13
C LEU A 131 -3.94 -6.77 0.53
N PRO A 132 -2.64 -6.71 0.20
CA PRO A 132 -2.06 -5.58 -0.52
C PRO A 132 -2.44 -5.64 -1.99
N ILE A 133 -2.89 -4.53 -2.57
CA ILE A 133 -3.29 -4.46 -3.98
C ILE A 133 -2.63 -3.26 -4.68
N THR A 134 -2.15 -3.47 -5.89
CA THR A 134 -1.79 -2.40 -6.82
C THR A 134 -2.64 -2.47 -8.08
N LEU A 135 -3.27 -1.34 -8.40
CA LEU A 135 -4.06 -1.15 -9.61
C LEU A 135 -3.18 -0.53 -10.70
N ASP A 136 -2.76 -1.35 -11.65
CA ASP A 136 -1.85 -0.91 -12.71
C ASP A 136 -2.63 -0.38 -13.93
N VAL A 137 -2.78 0.94 -13.96
CA VAL A 137 -3.43 1.66 -15.06
C VAL A 137 -2.43 2.34 -15.99
N GLY A 138 -1.15 1.96 -15.92
CA GLY A 138 -0.03 2.67 -16.53
C GLY A 138 0.65 3.66 -15.60
N THR A 139 1.67 4.36 -16.11
CA THR A 139 2.41 5.40 -15.38
C THR A 139 2.75 6.56 -16.30
N ASN A 140 2.71 7.79 -15.78
CA ASN A 140 3.15 8.98 -16.48
C ASN A 140 4.65 9.24 -16.30
N ASN A 141 5.34 8.45 -15.47
CA ASN A 141 6.78 8.56 -15.23
C ASN A 141 7.59 8.04 -16.44
N GLU A 142 8.20 8.97 -17.18
CA GLU A 142 8.99 8.67 -18.39
C GLU A 142 10.22 7.80 -18.12
N ASP A 143 10.82 7.92 -16.93
CA ASP A 143 12.01 7.15 -16.59
C ASP A 143 11.64 5.67 -16.39
N LEU A 144 10.52 5.41 -15.70
CA LEU A 144 9.99 4.05 -15.53
C LEU A 144 9.51 3.43 -16.86
N LEU A 145 8.91 4.23 -17.76
CA LEU A 145 8.52 3.72 -19.07
C LEU A 145 9.72 3.22 -19.90
N LYS A 146 10.89 3.85 -19.73
CA LYS A 146 12.14 3.50 -20.40
C LYS A 146 12.96 2.45 -19.65
N ASP A 147 12.72 2.26 -18.35
CA ASP A 147 13.47 1.32 -17.52
C ASP A 147 13.12 -0.13 -17.87
N GLN A 148 14.11 -0.92 -18.30
CA GLN A 148 13.95 -2.34 -18.62
C GLN A 148 13.42 -3.18 -17.44
N PHE A 149 13.63 -2.75 -16.19
CA PHE A 149 13.19 -3.48 -15.00
C PHE A 149 11.80 -3.06 -14.51
N TYR A 150 11.17 -2.06 -15.13
CA TYR A 150 9.80 -1.68 -14.76
C TYR A 150 8.84 -2.86 -14.90
N THR A 151 8.10 -3.13 -13.81
CA THR A 151 7.25 -4.31 -13.64
C THR A 151 5.82 -4.12 -14.11
N GLY A 152 5.40 -2.88 -14.39
CA GLY A 152 4.03 -2.56 -14.78
C GLY A 152 3.79 -2.45 -16.29
N LEU A 153 2.59 -2.02 -16.65
CA LEU A 153 2.19 -1.71 -18.02
C LEU A 153 2.99 -0.52 -18.56
N ARG A 154 3.74 -0.75 -19.64
CA ARG A 154 4.54 0.28 -20.35
C ARG A 154 3.65 1.16 -21.23
N GLN A 155 2.75 1.89 -20.58
CA GLN A 155 1.84 2.85 -21.19
C GLN A 155 1.59 4.01 -20.23
N LYS A 156 1.12 5.13 -20.79
CA LYS A 156 0.63 6.27 -20.00
C LYS A 156 -0.62 5.88 -19.20
N ARG A 157 -0.86 6.61 -18.11
CA ARG A 157 -2.03 6.37 -17.24
C ARG A 157 -3.32 6.49 -18.05
N ALA A 158 -4.22 5.51 -17.89
CA ALA A 158 -5.59 5.68 -18.32
C ALA A 158 -6.26 6.81 -17.51
N THR A 159 -7.17 7.53 -18.16
CA THR A 159 -7.85 8.69 -17.55
C THR A 159 -9.35 8.68 -17.87
N GLY A 160 -10.10 9.51 -17.15
CA GLY A 160 -11.53 9.69 -17.39
C GLY A 160 -12.32 8.39 -17.25
N LYS A 161 -13.19 8.12 -18.23
CA LYS A 161 -14.16 7.02 -18.15
C LYS A 161 -13.51 5.64 -18.04
N GLU A 162 -12.39 5.41 -18.72
CA GLU A 162 -11.73 4.11 -18.69
C GLU A 162 -11.22 3.77 -17.28
N TYR A 163 -10.54 4.72 -16.64
CA TYR A 163 -10.07 4.60 -15.26
C TYR A 163 -11.24 4.46 -14.27
N ASP A 164 -12.27 5.29 -14.43
CA ASP A 164 -13.45 5.25 -13.56
C ASP A 164 -14.19 3.91 -13.67
N ASP A 165 -14.40 3.39 -14.88
CA ASP A 165 -15.05 2.10 -15.12
C ASP A 165 -14.26 0.95 -14.47
N PHE A 166 -12.94 0.96 -14.63
CA PHE A 166 -12.05 -0.05 -14.05
C PHE A 166 -12.10 -0.05 -12.51
N LEU A 167 -12.10 1.13 -11.89
CA LEU A 167 -12.24 1.25 -10.43
C LEU A 167 -13.61 0.81 -9.93
N ASN A 168 -14.69 1.08 -10.68
CA ASN A 168 -16.02 0.57 -10.32
C ASN A 168 -16.05 -0.95 -10.36
N GLU A 169 -15.46 -1.55 -11.39
CA GLU A 169 -15.35 -3.01 -11.50
C GLU A 169 -14.57 -3.58 -10.31
N PHE A 170 -13.43 -2.97 -9.96
CA PHE A 170 -12.64 -3.38 -8.80
C PHE A 170 -13.43 -3.33 -7.50
N MET A 171 -14.06 -2.19 -7.18
CA MET A 171 -14.82 -2.04 -5.94
C MET A 171 -16.00 -3.01 -5.87
N TRP A 172 -16.71 -3.19 -6.98
CA TRP A 172 -17.78 -4.19 -7.09
C TRP A 172 -17.23 -5.60 -6.84
N ALA A 173 -16.13 -5.97 -7.49
CA ALA A 173 -15.52 -7.29 -7.37
C ALA A 173 -15.03 -7.57 -5.94
N VAL A 174 -14.45 -6.58 -5.26
CA VAL A 174 -14.04 -6.68 -3.85
C VAL A 174 -15.22 -7.01 -2.95
N LYS A 175 -16.33 -6.28 -3.11
CA LYS A 175 -17.57 -6.53 -2.35
C LYS A 175 -18.14 -7.93 -2.64
N GLN A 176 -18.09 -8.38 -3.90
CA GLN A 176 -18.53 -9.74 -4.26
C GLN A 176 -17.63 -10.83 -3.68
N ALA A 177 -16.30 -10.62 -3.67
CA ALA A 177 -15.33 -11.61 -3.22
C ALA A 177 -15.28 -11.74 -1.69
N TYR A 178 -15.36 -10.62 -0.97
CA TYR A 178 -15.07 -10.56 0.47
C TYR A 178 -16.21 -10.02 1.34
N GLY A 179 -17.31 -9.57 0.73
CA GLY A 179 -18.51 -9.11 1.41
C GLY A 179 -18.48 -7.64 1.86
N GLU A 180 -19.56 -7.21 2.51
CA GLU A 180 -19.83 -5.81 2.88
C GLU A 180 -18.91 -5.23 3.96
N LYS A 181 -18.26 -6.10 4.76
CA LYS A 181 -17.48 -5.72 5.94
C LYS A 181 -15.99 -5.60 5.68
N VAL A 182 -15.53 -5.89 4.46
CA VAL A 182 -14.12 -5.73 4.10
C VAL A 182 -13.77 -4.24 4.11
N LEU A 183 -12.73 -3.88 4.85
CA LEU A 183 -12.18 -2.52 4.86
C LEU A 183 -11.31 -2.34 3.60
N VAL A 184 -11.59 -1.31 2.82
CA VAL A 184 -10.73 -0.89 1.70
C VAL A 184 -10.09 0.46 2.04
N GLN A 185 -8.81 0.44 2.33
CA GLN A 185 -7.99 1.63 2.51
C GLN A 185 -7.37 2.05 1.18
N PHE A 186 -7.69 3.26 0.73
CA PHE A 186 -7.04 3.91 -0.40
C PHE A 186 -5.76 4.61 0.08
N GLU A 187 -4.65 4.34 -0.60
CA GLU A 187 -3.33 4.86 -0.27
C GLU A 187 -2.62 5.44 -1.49
N ASP A 188 -2.00 6.61 -1.36
CA ASP A 188 -1.09 7.21 -2.35
C ASP A 188 -1.70 7.38 -3.77
N PHE A 189 -3.00 7.65 -3.82
CA PHE A 189 -3.70 8.08 -5.04
C PHE A 189 -3.40 9.57 -5.33
N GLY A 190 -3.46 9.95 -6.61
CA GLY A 190 -3.40 11.36 -7.00
C GLY A 190 -4.53 12.17 -6.35
N ASN A 191 -4.24 13.41 -5.96
CA ASN A 191 -5.14 14.22 -5.12
C ASN A 191 -6.58 14.28 -5.64
N HIS A 192 -6.76 14.51 -6.95
CA HIS A 192 -8.09 14.58 -7.55
C HIS A 192 -8.85 13.25 -7.43
N ASN A 193 -8.16 12.14 -7.67
CA ASN A 193 -8.73 10.80 -7.58
C ASN A 193 -9.05 10.43 -6.12
N ALA A 194 -8.14 10.71 -5.17
CA ALA A 194 -8.32 10.39 -3.75
C ALA A 194 -9.66 10.94 -3.18
N PHE A 195 -9.95 12.23 -3.40
CA PHE A 195 -11.21 12.83 -2.95
C PHE A 195 -12.43 12.24 -3.67
N LYS A 196 -12.35 12.09 -4.99
CA LYS A 196 -13.44 11.54 -5.81
C LYS A 196 -13.80 10.11 -5.40
N LEU A 197 -12.80 9.27 -5.12
CA LEU A 197 -12.99 7.88 -4.70
C LEU A 197 -13.62 7.80 -3.31
N LEU A 198 -13.12 8.60 -2.37
CA LEU A 198 -13.69 8.66 -1.03
C LEU A 198 -15.15 9.11 -1.08
N GLU A 199 -15.45 10.20 -1.80
CA GLU A 199 -16.82 10.71 -1.93
C GLU A 199 -17.77 9.67 -2.52
N ARG A 200 -17.32 8.97 -3.56
CA ARG A 200 -18.10 7.98 -4.31
C ARG A 200 -18.39 6.71 -3.50
N TYR A 201 -17.38 6.17 -2.80
CA TYR A 201 -17.49 4.84 -2.21
C TYR A 201 -17.81 4.83 -0.72
N GLN A 202 -17.62 5.91 0.03
CA GLN A 202 -17.92 5.97 1.48
C GLN A 202 -19.35 5.62 1.87
N LYS A 203 -20.32 5.79 0.95
CA LYS A 203 -21.73 5.47 1.19
C LYS A 203 -22.08 4.01 0.88
N THR A 204 -21.23 3.32 0.14
CA THR A 204 -21.53 1.99 -0.42
C THR A 204 -20.57 0.92 0.08
N HIS A 205 -19.38 1.27 0.54
CA HIS A 205 -18.33 0.37 1.00
C HIS A 205 -17.75 0.89 2.31
N LEU A 206 -17.20 0.00 3.12
CA LEU A 206 -16.35 0.38 4.24
C LEU A 206 -14.99 0.82 3.70
N VAL A 207 -14.86 2.12 3.43
CA VAL A 207 -13.63 2.72 2.88
C VAL A 207 -13.03 3.76 3.81
N PHE A 208 -11.73 3.91 3.69
CA PHE A 208 -10.93 4.91 4.37
C PHE A 208 -9.81 5.38 3.45
N ASN A 209 -9.37 6.63 3.57
CA ASN A 209 -8.19 7.12 2.88
C ASN A 209 -7.21 7.72 3.91
N ASP A 210 -6.02 7.15 4.04
CA ASP A 210 -5.07 7.53 5.10
C ASP A 210 -4.45 8.92 4.86
N ASP A 211 -4.18 9.26 3.60
CA ASP A 211 -3.66 10.57 3.22
C ASP A 211 -4.58 11.72 3.65
N ILE A 212 -5.90 11.53 3.49
CA ILE A 212 -6.90 12.57 3.80
C ILE A 212 -7.33 12.46 5.26
N GLN A 213 -7.82 11.30 5.68
CA GLN A 213 -8.48 11.13 6.98
C GLN A 213 -7.47 10.79 8.08
N GLY A 214 -6.52 9.90 7.81
CA GLY A 214 -5.50 9.48 8.79
C GLY A 214 -4.58 10.63 9.19
N THR A 215 -4.02 11.34 8.20
CA THR A 215 -3.17 12.51 8.42
C THR A 215 -3.88 13.60 9.23
N SER A 216 -5.16 13.85 8.94
CA SER A 216 -5.98 14.83 9.67
C SER A 216 -6.12 14.48 11.15
N VAL A 217 -6.32 13.20 11.48
CA VAL A 217 -6.46 12.72 12.87
C VAL A 217 -5.14 12.85 13.63
N VAL A 218 -4.00 12.53 13.01
CA VAL A 218 -2.68 12.68 13.65
C VAL A 218 -2.37 14.15 13.94
N ILE A 219 -2.67 15.06 13.01
CA ILE A 219 -2.48 16.51 13.20
C ILE A 219 -3.37 17.02 14.34
N LEU A 220 -4.63 16.60 14.37
CA LEU A 220 -5.56 16.97 15.43
C LEU A 220 -5.07 16.47 16.79
N GLY A 221 -4.64 15.21 16.89
CA GLY A 221 -4.10 14.64 18.11
C GLY A 221 -2.85 15.38 18.60
N ARG A 222 -1.94 15.75 17.69
CA ARG A 222 -0.77 16.59 18.02
C ARG A 222 -1.21 17.95 18.54
N HIS A 223 -2.19 18.58 17.91
CA HIS A 223 -2.67 19.90 18.31
C HIS A 223 -3.31 19.87 19.71
N SER A 224 -4.10 18.85 20.02
CA SER A 224 -4.68 18.61 21.35
C SER A 224 -3.60 18.43 22.41
N CYS A 225 -2.57 17.63 22.13
CA CYS A 225 -1.44 17.45 23.05
C CYS A 225 -0.69 18.77 23.32
N CYS A 226 -0.47 19.59 22.28
CA CYS A 226 0.15 20.91 22.46
C CYS A 226 -0.68 21.85 23.35
N PHE A 227 -2.01 21.80 23.26
CA PHE A 227 -2.90 22.59 24.14
C PHE A 227 -2.81 22.14 25.60
N GLU A 228 -2.77 20.82 25.83
CA GLU A 228 -2.64 20.26 27.16
C GLU A 228 -1.31 20.66 27.83
N VAL A 229 -0.20 20.58 27.08
CA VAL A 229 1.13 20.99 27.57
C VAL A 229 1.23 22.50 27.78
N SER A 230 0.57 23.31 26.94
CA SER A 230 0.60 24.78 27.04
C SER A 230 -0.42 25.38 28.02
N GLY A 231 -1.32 24.56 28.57
CA GLY A 231 -2.32 24.99 29.56
C GLY A 231 -3.41 25.93 29.01
N ARG A 232 -3.55 26.05 27.69
CA ARG A 232 -4.60 26.88 27.06
C ARG A 232 -5.84 26.01 26.82
N LYS A 233 -7.00 26.42 27.35
CA LYS A 233 -8.29 25.74 27.13
C LYS A 233 -8.92 26.16 25.79
N HIS A 234 -9.71 25.24 25.22
CA HIS A 234 -10.52 25.43 24.00
C HIS A 234 -11.36 26.71 24.02
#